data_AF-A0A820M4U0-F1
#
_entry.id   AF-A0A820M4U0-F1
#
_cell.length_a   1.000
_cell.length_b   1.000
_cell.length_c   1.000
_cell.angle_alpha   90.00
_cell.angle_beta   90.00
_cell.angle_gamma   90.00
#
_symmetry.space_group_name_H-M   'P 1'
#
loop_
_entity.id
_entity.type
_entity.pdbx_description
1 polymer ?
#
loop_
_entity_poly.entity_id
_entity_poly.type
_entity_poly.pdbx_seq_one_letter_code
_entity_poly.pdbx_strand_id
1 'polypeptide(L)'
;MVDETLFDYLHMAIVDFYNNENENDVETTSLYLSQIGYRVGYSLSERLSKENPRYRDELDTVKYLCKELWICLFKKQVDNLRTNHQGVYVIHDGRFRLLQQTLVTMNKSIDNTNRLHALYIAYSTGLIRGILTNMGYPCRVTAEIADFGVRFQIEINSAVGQK
;
A
#
# COMPACT_ATOMS: atom_id res chain seq x y z
N MET A 1 8.98 -18.87 10.28
CA MET A 1 8.75 -17.52 9.74
C MET A 1 8.85 -17.66 8.23
N VAL A 2 7.80 -17.35 7.46
CA VAL A 2 7.87 -17.49 5.99
C VAL A 2 8.98 -16.55 5.51
N ASP A 3 9.86 -17.07 4.65
CA ASP A 3 10.96 -16.27 4.12
C ASP A 3 10.39 -15.08 3.36
N GLU A 4 10.89 -13.91 3.73
CA GLU A 4 10.51 -12.61 3.21
C GLU A 4 10.64 -12.52 1.68
N THR A 5 11.60 -13.26 1.11
CA THR A 5 11.79 -13.35 -0.34
C THR A 5 10.63 -14.04 -1.05
N LEU A 6 9.88 -14.93 -0.38
CA LEU A 6 8.75 -15.62 -0.99
C LEU A 6 7.62 -14.65 -1.34
N PHE A 7 7.34 -13.69 -0.45
CA PHE A 7 6.36 -12.65 -0.73
C PHE A 7 6.83 -11.74 -1.87
N ASP A 8 8.11 -11.40 -1.89
CA ASP A 8 8.72 -10.59 -2.94
C ASP A 8 8.56 -11.26 -4.31
N TYR A 9 8.96 -12.53 -4.44
CA TYR A 9 8.81 -13.27 -5.69
C TYR A 9 7.35 -13.48 -6.09
N LEU A 10 6.46 -13.72 -5.13
CA LEU A 10 5.03 -13.83 -5.40
C LEU A 10 4.46 -12.50 -5.91
N HIS A 11 4.81 -11.39 -5.28
CA HIS A 11 4.38 -10.06 -5.70
C HIS A 11 4.88 -9.74 -7.11
N MET A 12 6.17 -9.98 -7.40
CA MET A 12 6.74 -9.84 -8.74
C MET A 12 5.97 -10.68 -9.77
N ALA A 13 5.74 -11.96 -9.49
CA ALA A 13 5.03 -12.86 -10.40
C ALA A 13 3.57 -12.43 -10.66
N ILE A 14 2.86 -11.94 -9.64
CA ILE A 14 1.50 -11.43 -9.80
C ILE A 14 1.50 -10.18 -10.69
N VAL A 15 2.42 -9.24 -10.46
CA VAL A 15 2.52 -8.03 -11.30
C VAL A 15 2.85 -8.40 -12.73
N ASP A 16 3.82 -9.29 -12.95
CA ASP A 16 4.22 -9.72 -14.30
C ASP A 16 3.07 -10.44 -15.02
N PHE A 17 2.31 -11.29 -14.32
CA PHE A 17 1.13 -11.97 -14.87
C PHE A 17 0.10 -10.97 -15.41
N TYR A 18 -0.34 -10.03 -14.56
CA TYR A 18 -1.35 -9.03 -14.96
C TYR A 18 -0.83 -8.05 -16.02
N ASN A 19 0.45 -7.68 -15.93
CA ASN A 19 1.10 -6.80 -16.91
C ASN A 19 1.17 -7.43 -18.29
N ASN A 20 1.38 -8.75 -18.39
CA ASN A 20 1.42 -9.47 -19.67
C ASN A 20 0.02 -9.69 -20.27
N GLU A 21 -1.01 -9.90 -19.43
CA GLU A 21 -2.39 -10.03 -19.92
C GLU A 21 -2.97 -8.70 -20.44
N ASN A 22 -2.57 -7.57 -19.83
CA ASN A 22 -3.18 -6.25 -20.09
C ASN A 22 -2.11 -5.23 -20.47
N GLU A 23 -1.22 -5.58 -21.41
CA GLU A 23 -0.01 -4.80 -21.69
C GLU A 23 -0.26 -3.35 -22.11
N ASN A 24 -1.47 -2.94 -22.50
CA ASN A 24 -1.74 -1.54 -22.86
C ASN A 24 -2.66 -0.80 -21.89
N ASP A 25 -3.14 -1.46 -20.83
CA ASP A 25 -4.12 -0.90 -19.90
C ASP A 25 -3.58 -0.89 -18.46
N VAL A 26 -2.72 0.08 -18.18
CA VAL A 26 -2.08 0.26 -16.87
C VAL A 26 -3.11 0.58 -15.79
N GLU A 27 -4.18 1.29 -16.13
CA GLU A 27 -5.21 1.70 -15.19
C GLU A 27 -6.01 0.48 -14.70
N THR A 28 -6.54 -0.32 -15.62
CA THR A 28 -7.25 -1.56 -15.29
C THR A 28 -6.35 -2.56 -14.58
N THR A 29 -5.10 -2.71 -15.01
CA THR A 29 -4.11 -3.57 -14.34
C THR A 29 -3.86 -3.11 -12.90
N SER A 30 -3.70 -1.80 -12.69
CA SER A 30 -3.53 -1.22 -11.35
C SER A 30 -4.76 -1.44 -10.48
N LEU A 31 -5.97 -1.37 -11.04
CA LEU A 31 -7.21 -1.66 -10.32
C LEU A 31 -7.25 -3.11 -9.84
N TYR A 32 -6.91 -4.10 -10.67
CA TYR A 32 -6.86 -5.50 -10.25
C TYR A 32 -5.81 -5.73 -9.14
N LEU A 33 -4.60 -5.20 -9.31
CA LEU A 33 -3.56 -5.31 -8.28
C LEU A 33 -3.99 -4.65 -6.96
N SER A 34 -4.64 -3.49 -7.03
CA SER A 34 -5.21 -2.80 -5.87
C SER A 34 -6.36 -3.58 -5.22
N GLN A 35 -7.18 -4.30 -5.98
CA GLN A 35 -8.22 -5.16 -5.41
C GLN A 35 -7.61 -6.36 -4.66
N ILE A 36 -6.57 -6.99 -5.20
CA ILE A 36 -5.84 -8.07 -4.51
C ILE A 36 -5.26 -7.53 -3.21
N GLY A 37 -4.52 -6.41 -3.29
CA GLY A 37 -3.95 -5.74 -2.11
C GLY A 37 -5.02 -5.43 -1.07
N TYR A 38 -6.18 -4.89 -1.49
CA TYR A 38 -7.29 -4.60 -0.59
C TYR A 38 -7.78 -5.82 0.17
N ARG A 39 -7.99 -6.96 -0.51
CA ARG A 39 -8.44 -8.18 0.16
C ARG A 39 -7.41 -8.69 1.15
N VAL A 40 -6.11 -8.66 0.79
CA VAL A 40 -5.03 -9.05 1.70
C VAL A 40 -4.98 -8.14 2.91
N GLY A 41 -5.02 -6.82 2.71
CA GLY A 41 -4.96 -5.83 3.77
C GLY A 41 -6.13 -5.95 4.75
N TYR A 42 -7.35 -6.12 4.22
CA TYR A 42 -8.56 -6.30 5.02
C TYR A 42 -8.49 -7.56 5.90
N SER A 43 -8.10 -8.71 5.33
CA SER A 43 -7.97 -9.94 6.11
C SER A 43 -6.80 -9.91 7.10
N LEU A 44 -5.72 -9.21 6.76
CA LEU A 44 -4.56 -9.06 7.65
C LEU A 44 -4.94 -8.28 8.91
N SER A 45 -5.68 -7.17 8.77
CA SER A 45 -6.10 -6.37 9.91
C SER A 45 -7.10 -7.12 10.81
N GLU A 46 -7.96 -8.00 10.28
CA GLU A 46 -8.82 -8.84 11.13
C GLU A 46 -8.03 -9.73 12.10
N ARG A 47 -6.85 -10.16 11.69
CA ARG A 47 -5.95 -10.98 12.52
C ARG A 47 -5.18 -10.11 13.51
N LEU A 48 -4.61 -9.00 13.06
CA LEU A 48 -3.73 -8.16 13.87
C LEU A 48 -4.49 -7.27 14.86
N SER A 49 -5.72 -6.86 14.55
CA SER A 49 -6.53 -6.03 15.44
C SER A 49 -7.15 -6.82 16.61
N LYS A 50 -7.27 -8.15 16.50
CA LYS A 50 -7.71 -9.01 17.63
C LYS A 50 -6.77 -8.96 18.82
N GLU A 51 -5.50 -8.62 18.59
CA GLU A 51 -4.49 -8.50 19.64
C GLU A 51 -4.43 -7.09 20.26
N ASN A 52 -5.13 -6.11 19.69
CA ASN A 52 -5.15 -4.71 20.15
C ASN A 52 -6.58 -4.16 20.31
N PRO A 53 -7.27 -4.43 21.43
CA PRO A 53 -8.67 -4.06 21.66
C PRO A 53 -8.92 -2.55 21.89
N ARG A 54 -8.02 -1.66 21.47
CA ARG A 54 -8.17 -0.21 21.61
C ARG A 54 -8.18 0.44 20.23
N TYR A 55 -9.35 0.49 19.61
CA TYR A 55 -9.55 1.46 18.54
C TYR A 55 -9.59 2.85 19.18
N ARG A 56 -8.42 3.47 19.18
CA ARG A 56 -8.21 4.88 19.45
C ARG A 56 -8.56 5.65 18.16
N ASP A 57 -8.67 6.96 18.27
CA ASP A 57 -9.11 7.85 17.19
C ASP A 57 -8.40 7.64 15.83
N GLU A 58 -8.91 8.33 14.80
CA GLU A 58 -8.41 8.25 13.42
C GLU A 58 -6.88 8.37 13.35
N LEU A 59 -6.32 9.34 14.09
CA LEU A 59 -4.89 9.63 14.09
C LEU A 59 -4.09 8.47 14.68
N ASP A 60 -4.54 7.89 15.78
CA ASP A 60 -3.88 6.75 16.40
C ASP A 60 -3.95 5.49 15.53
N THR A 61 -5.04 5.32 14.78
CA THR A 61 -5.14 4.24 13.78
C THR A 61 -4.13 4.40 12.65
N VAL A 62 -3.97 5.61 12.11
CA VAL A 62 -2.94 5.89 11.08
C VAL A 62 -1.53 5.73 11.65
N LYS A 63 -1.28 6.12 12.90
CA LYS A 63 0.02 5.86 13.56
C LYS A 63 0.31 4.37 13.73
N TYR A 64 -0.70 3.58 14.08
CA TYR A 64 -0.57 2.12 14.19
C TYR A 64 -0.21 1.50 12.84
N LEU A 65 -0.86 1.94 11.75
CA LEU A 65 -0.48 1.57 10.39
C LEU A 65 1.01 1.89 10.12
N CYS A 66 1.44 3.11 10.45
CA CYS A 66 2.79 3.60 10.17
C CYS A 66 3.91 2.93 10.98
N LYS A 67 3.59 2.39 12.15
CA LYS A 67 4.59 1.82 13.08
C LYS A 67 4.50 0.31 13.15
N GLU A 68 3.35 -0.25 13.52
CA GLU A 68 3.24 -1.67 13.81
C GLU A 68 3.00 -2.46 12.51
N LEU A 69 2.02 -2.03 11.70
CA LEU A 69 1.71 -2.74 10.45
C LEU A 69 2.79 -2.55 9.40
N TRP A 70 3.36 -1.35 9.29
CA TRP A 70 4.47 -1.10 8.36
C TRP A 70 5.69 -1.97 8.71
N ILE A 71 6.03 -2.13 9.99
CA ILE A 71 7.09 -3.05 10.41
C ILE A 71 6.72 -4.50 10.09
N CYS A 72 5.47 -4.90 10.33
CA CYS A 72 5.01 -6.26 10.01
C CYS A 72 5.18 -6.59 8.51
N LEU A 73 4.77 -5.66 7.65
CA LEU A 73 4.74 -5.80 6.19
C LEU A 73 6.10 -5.59 5.52
N PHE A 74 6.83 -4.55 5.94
CA PHE A 74 8.00 -4.05 5.24
C PHE A 74 9.26 -3.98 6.12
N LYS A 75 9.19 -4.49 7.36
CA LYS A 75 10.33 -4.62 8.30
C LYS A 75 10.98 -3.31 8.69
N LYS A 76 10.25 -2.22 8.54
CA LYS A 76 10.64 -0.88 8.99
C LYS A 76 9.43 -0.03 9.27
N GLN A 77 9.64 1.05 10.02
CA GLN A 77 8.65 2.12 10.14
C GLN A 77 8.64 2.97 8.87
N VAL A 78 7.54 3.70 8.66
CA VAL A 78 7.51 4.75 7.64
C VAL A 78 8.54 5.84 7.96
N ASP A 79 9.11 6.46 6.93
CA ASP A 79 10.15 7.48 7.12
C ASP A 79 9.52 8.83 7.51
N ASN A 80 8.33 9.16 7.00
CA ASN A 80 7.61 10.38 7.35
C ASN A 80 6.09 10.17 7.32
N LEU A 81 5.39 10.79 8.27
CA LEU A 81 3.93 10.92 8.28
C LEU A 81 3.58 12.41 8.42
N ARG A 82 2.81 12.92 7.46
CA ARG A 82 2.23 14.28 7.51
C ARG A 82 0.71 14.19 7.51
N THR A 83 0.05 15.17 8.12
CA THR A 83 -1.42 15.29 8.09
C THR A 83 -1.83 16.75 8.06
N ASN A 84 -2.99 17.03 7.46
CA ASN A 84 -3.64 18.33 7.56
C ASN A 84 -4.62 18.42 8.75
N HIS A 85 -4.70 17.38 9.59
CA HIS A 85 -5.68 17.25 10.69
C HIS A 85 -7.15 17.31 10.25
N GLN A 86 -7.43 17.13 8.95
CA GLN A 86 -8.76 17.14 8.34
C GLN A 86 -8.96 15.89 7.47
N GLY A 87 -8.51 14.73 7.95
CA GLY A 87 -8.70 13.45 7.27
C GLY A 87 -7.74 13.17 6.11
N VAL A 88 -6.76 14.04 5.83
CA VAL A 88 -5.72 13.77 4.82
C VAL A 88 -4.40 13.47 5.50
N TYR A 89 -3.79 12.34 5.11
CA TYR A 89 -2.50 11.88 5.57
C TYR A 89 -1.60 11.61 4.38
N VAL A 90 -0.31 11.89 4.54
CA VAL A 90 0.73 11.57 3.54
C VAL A 90 1.82 10.77 4.24
N ILE A 91 1.98 9.53 3.81
CA ILE A 91 3.06 8.63 4.23
C ILE A 91 4.16 8.70 3.18
N HIS A 92 5.39 8.89 3.61
CA HIS A 92 6.57 8.77 2.75
C HIS A 92 7.44 7.61 3.21
N ASP A 93 7.82 6.79 2.23
CA ASP A 93 8.75 5.68 2.40
C ASP A 93 9.86 5.84 1.35
N GLY A 94 11.04 6.28 1.80
CA GLY A 94 12.19 6.61 0.95
C GLY A 94 12.93 5.39 0.40
N ARG A 95 12.66 4.20 0.93
CA ARG A 95 13.29 2.93 0.54
C ARG A 95 12.23 1.84 0.50
N PHE A 96 11.23 2.05 -0.35
CA PHE A 96 10.07 1.18 -0.39
C PHE A 96 10.46 -0.16 -1.00
N ARG A 97 10.40 -1.21 -0.18
CA ARG A 97 10.94 -2.54 -0.49
C ARG A 97 10.42 -3.12 -1.80
N LEU A 98 9.11 -3.03 -2.05
CA LEU A 98 8.51 -3.60 -3.26
C LEU A 98 8.96 -2.88 -4.53
N LEU A 99 9.28 -1.59 -4.47
CA LEU A 99 9.86 -0.89 -5.62
C LEU A 99 11.32 -1.25 -5.87
N GLN A 100 12.09 -1.64 -4.85
CA GLN A 100 13.49 -2.03 -5.08
C GLN A 100 13.61 -3.29 -5.95
N GLN A 101 12.57 -4.10 -6.00
CA GLN A 101 12.51 -5.32 -6.82
C GLN A 101 12.42 -5.03 -8.31
N THR A 102 11.84 -3.88 -8.71
CA THR A 102 11.74 -3.54 -10.13
C THR A 102 13.12 -3.36 -10.76
N LEU A 103 14.13 -2.97 -9.98
CA LEU A 103 15.53 -2.86 -10.43
C LEU A 103 16.12 -4.21 -10.86
N VAL A 104 15.59 -5.33 -10.35
CA VAL A 104 16.05 -6.69 -10.70
C VAL A 104 15.44 -7.17 -12.02
N THR A 105 14.25 -6.68 -12.36
CA THR A 105 13.49 -7.09 -13.57
C THR A 105 13.88 -6.28 -14.82
N MET A 106 14.70 -5.23 -14.68
CA MET A 106 14.85 -4.19 -15.72
C MET A 106 15.96 -4.45 -16.75
N ASN A 107 15.55 -4.92 -17.93
CA ASN A 107 16.21 -4.77 -19.23
C ASN A 107 15.30 -3.97 -20.21
N LYS A 108 14.63 -2.90 -19.76
CA LYS A 108 13.63 -2.17 -20.58
C LYS A 108 13.72 -0.65 -20.41
N SER A 109 13.23 0.08 -21.42
CA SER A 109 13.30 1.54 -21.58
C SER A 109 12.65 2.34 -20.44
N ILE A 110 12.99 3.63 -20.33
CA ILE A 110 12.52 4.57 -19.27
C ILE A 110 10.99 4.62 -19.16
N ASP A 111 10.27 4.64 -20.29
CA ASP A 111 8.79 4.67 -20.28
C ASP A 111 8.18 3.39 -19.69
N ASN A 112 8.82 2.25 -19.95
CA ASN A 112 8.41 0.98 -19.39
C ASN A 112 8.69 0.90 -17.87
N THR A 113 9.73 1.57 -17.39
CA THR A 113 10.07 1.68 -15.96
C THR A 113 8.97 2.41 -15.17
N ASN A 114 8.53 3.58 -15.64
CA ASN A 114 7.51 4.38 -14.95
C ASN A 114 6.18 3.63 -14.83
N ARG A 115 5.79 2.96 -15.92
CA ARG A 115 4.61 2.09 -15.92
C ARG A 115 4.74 0.94 -14.91
N LEU A 116 5.86 0.22 -14.93
CA LEU A 116 6.05 -0.92 -14.04
C LEU A 116 6.02 -0.48 -12.58
N HIS A 117 6.63 0.67 -12.26
CA HIS A 117 6.55 1.24 -10.92
C HIS A 117 5.11 1.53 -10.48
N ALA A 118 4.25 2.06 -11.36
CA ALA A 118 2.84 2.29 -11.05
C ALA A 118 2.12 0.98 -10.67
N LEU A 119 2.40 -0.12 -11.37
CA LEU A 119 1.82 -1.43 -11.08
C LEU A 119 2.32 -1.98 -9.73
N TYR A 120 3.62 -1.87 -9.45
CA TYR A 120 4.20 -2.37 -8.19
C TYR A 120 3.67 -1.63 -6.95
N ILE A 121 3.36 -0.33 -7.06
CA ILE A 121 2.76 0.42 -5.94
C ILE A 121 1.24 0.22 -5.83
N ALA A 122 0.55 -0.15 -6.91
CA ALA A 122 -0.90 -0.33 -6.93
C ALA A 122 -1.39 -1.40 -5.94
N TYR A 123 -0.64 -2.49 -5.78
CA TYR A 123 -0.92 -3.49 -4.74
C TYR A 123 -0.94 -2.85 -3.34
N SER A 124 0.04 -1.99 -3.06
CA SER A 124 0.22 -1.37 -1.75
C SER A 124 -0.85 -0.30 -1.44
N THR A 125 -1.35 0.42 -2.45
CA THR A 125 -2.49 1.33 -2.26
C THR A 125 -3.74 0.55 -1.84
N GLY A 126 -3.96 -0.60 -2.48
CA GLY A 126 -5.01 -1.55 -2.11
C GLY A 126 -4.86 -2.03 -0.67
N LEU A 127 -3.66 -2.51 -0.33
CA LEU A 127 -3.32 -3.03 0.99
C LEU A 127 -3.66 -2.03 2.12
N ILE A 128 -3.19 -0.79 1.99
CA ILE A 128 -3.46 0.28 2.96
C ILE A 128 -4.97 0.55 3.06
N ARG A 129 -5.66 0.64 1.92
CA ARG A 129 -7.11 0.85 1.88
C ARG A 129 -7.87 -0.27 2.60
N GLY A 130 -7.48 -1.53 2.38
CA GLY A 130 -8.11 -2.69 3.01
C GLY A 130 -7.97 -2.68 4.52
N ILE A 131 -6.76 -2.38 5.01
CA ILE A 131 -6.46 -2.28 6.44
C ILE A 131 -7.32 -1.20 7.10
N LEU A 132 -7.31 0.02 6.57
CA LEU A 132 -8.00 1.15 7.18
C LEU A 132 -9.52 0.99 7.13
N THR A 133 -10.07 0.47 6.03
CA THR A 133 -11.50 0.17 5.93
C THR A 133 -11.93 -0.86 6.99
N ASN A 134 -11.16 -1.92 7.21
CA ASN A 134 -11.46 -2.92 8.24
C ASN A 134 -11.38 -2.35 9.66
N MET A 135 -10.50 -1.36 9.88
CA MET A 135 -10.39 -0.63 11.15
C MET A 135 -11.47 0.44 11.36
N GLY A 136 -12.44 0.56 10.44
CA GLY A 136 -13.55 1.50 10.55
C GLY A 136 -13.31 2.87 9.91
N TYR A 137 -12.22 3.04 9.16
CA TYR A 137 -11.88 4.28 8.45
C TYR A 137 -11.80 4.04 6.93
N PRO A 138 -12.94 3.94 6.23
CA PRO A 138 -12.96 3.87 4.77
C PRO A 138 -12.22 5.07 4.17
N CYS A 139 -11.37 4.82 3.17
CA CYS A 139 -10.52 5.85 2.62
C CYS A 139 -10.25 5.68 1.12
N ARG A 140 -9.82 6.77 0.49
CA ARG A 140 -9.16 6.75 -0.83
C ARG A 140 -7.65 6.78 -0.61
N VAL A 141 -6.92 5.93 -1.32
CA VAL A 141 -5.45 5.89 -1.27
C VAL A 141 -4.91 6.08 -2.68
N THR A 142 -4.07 7.08 -2.87
CA THR A 142 -3.30 7.30 -4.09
C THR A 142 -1.81 7.17 -3.77
N ALA A 143 -1.00 6.82 -4.77
CA ALA A 143 0.44 6.74 -4.61
C ALA A 143 1.15 7.38 -5.79
N GLU A 144 2.30 7.99 -5.49
CA GLU A 144 3.20 8.56 -6.47
C GLU A 144 4.65 8.19 -6.13
N ILE A 145 5.47 8.05 -7.18
CA ILE A 145 6.90 7.85 -7.04
C ILE A 145 7.49 9.22 -6.73
N ALA A 146 8.23 9.32 -5.63
CA ALA A 146 9.01 10.50 -5.28
C ALA A 146 10.45 10.33 -5.75
N ASP A 147 11.21 11.43 -5.81
CA ASP A 147 12.65 11.40 -6.14
C ASP A 147 13.42 10.35 -5.32
N PHE A 148 12.97 10.12 -4.08
CA PHE A 148 13.44 9.06 -3.21
C PHE A 148 12.25 8.28 -2.65
N GLY A 149 11.89 7.16 -3.27
CA GLY A 149 10.89 6.22 -2.78
C GLY A 149 9.45 6.50 -3.20
N VAL A 150 8.48 6.29 -2.30
CA VAL A 150 7.04 6.38 -2.59
C VAL A 150 6.35 7.29 -1.58
N ARG A 151 5.39 8.07 -2.08
CA ARG A 151 4.42 8.79 -1.26
C ARG A 151 3.04 8.18 -1.43
N PHE A 152 2.42 7.80 -0.32
CA PHE A 152 1.03 7.38 -0.26
C PHE A 152 0.20 8.50 0.35
N GLN A 153 -0.77 9.02 -0.39
CA GLN A 153 -1.77 9.94 0.14
C GLN A 153 -3.02 9.17 0.50
N ILE A 154 -3.48 9.35 1.72
CA ILE A 154 -4.66 8.71 2.30
C ILE A 154 -5.66 9.82 2.62
N GLU A 155 -6.85 9.70 2.05
CA GLU A 155 -7.98 10.58 2.31
C GLU A 155 -9.07 9.76 2.99
N ILE A 156 -9.27 9.98 4.29
CA ILE A 156 -10.31 9.32 5.06
C ILE A 156 -11.65 9.91 4.65
N ASN A 157 -12.60 9.04 4.28
CA ASN A 157 -13.95 9.47 4.01
C ASN A 157 -14.59 9.81 5.36
N SER A 158 -14.87 11.09 5.60
CA SER A 158 -15.69 11.47 6.75
C SER A 158 -17.01 10.73 6.65
N ALA A 159 -17.29 9.81 7.57
CA ALA A 159 -18.58 9.16 7.61
C ALA A 159 -19.64 10.24 7.78
N VAL A 160 -20.51 10.39 6.78
CA VAL A 160 -21.79 11.07 6.96
C VAL A 160 -22.58 10.22 7.96
N GLY A 161 -22.55 10.62 9.23
CA GLY A 161 -23.42 10.07 10.27
C GLY A 161 -22.75 9.19 11.32
N GLN A 162 -22.07 9.81 12.28
CA GLN A 162 -22.23 9.43 13.68
C GLN A 162 -22.59 10.70 14.45
N LYS A 163 -23.90 10.96 14.55
CA LYS A 163 -24.53 11.76 15.59
C LYS A 163 -25.28 10.79 16.49
#